data_AF-A0A970W2U9-F1
#
_entry.id   AF-A0A970W2U9-F1
#
_cell.length_a   1.000
_cell.length_b   1.000
_cell.length_c   1.000
_cell.angle_alpha   90.00
_cell.angle_beta   90.00
_cell.angle_gamma   90.00
#
_symmetry.space_group_name_H-M   'P 1'
#
loop_
_entity.id
_entity.type
_entity.pdbx_description
1 polymer ?
#
loop_
_entity_poly.entity_id
_entity_poly.type
_entity_poly.pdbx_seq_one_letter_code
_entity_poly.pdbx_strand_id
1 'polypeptide(L)' 'MTTRLQTLDEIRAAGLEALARALGPVGMIRFLQQFETGSGDYTQERRAWLGDLTVDEIAERIRHRRAAP' A
#
# COMPACT_ATOMS: atom_id res chain seq x y z
N MET A 1 -10.45 -9.23 -38.13
CA MET A 1 -9.77 -9.16 -36.81
C MET A 1 -10.81 -8.74 -35.80
N THR A 2 -11.22 -9.64 -34.91
CA THR A 2 -12.21 -9.33 -33.87
C THR A 2 -11.45 -8.72 -32.69
N THR A 3 -11.50 -7.41 -32.55
CA THR A 3 -10.88 -6.72 -31.41
C THR A 3 -11.65 -7.11 -30.14
N ARG A 4 -11.02 -7.87 -29.24
CA ARG A 4 -11.58 -8.07 -27.89
C ARG A 4 -11.55 -6.72 -27.20
N LEU A 5 -12.73 -6.16 -26.94
CA LEU A 5 -12.85 -4.97 -26.11
C LEU A 5 -12.53 -5.37 -24.67
N GLN A 6 -11.53 -4.70 -24.09
CA GLN A 6 -11.22 -4.88 -22.68
C GLN A 6 -12.34 -4.28 -21.84
N THR A 7 -12.66 -4.93 -20.72
CA THR A 7 -13.54 -4.33 -19.72
C THR A 7 -12.85 -3.15 -19.04
N LEU A 8 -13.64 -2.29 -18.38
CA LEU A 8 -13.07 -1.17 -17.63
C LEU A 8 -12.11 -1.66 -16.52
N ASP A 9 -12.40 -2.80 -15.90
CA ASP A 9 -11.54 -3.40 -14.88
C ASP A 9 -10.24 -3.94 -15.47
N GLU A 10 -10.28 -4.56 -16.66
CA GLU A 10 -9.07 -5.01 -17.36
C GLU A 10 -8.18 -3.83 -17.76
N ILE A 11 -8.77 -2.74 -18.22
CA ILE A 11 -8.03 -1.50 -18.55
C ILE A 11 -7.42 -0.90 -17.28
N ARG A 12 -8.18 -0.84 -16.18
CA ARG A 12 -7.70 -0.33 -14.89
C ARG A 12 -6.53 -1.16 -14.36
N ALA A 13 -6.65 -2.49 -14.38
CA ALA A 13 -5.59 -3.39 -13.94
C ALA A 13 -4.30 -3.21 -14.77
N ALA A 14 -4.43 -3.16 -16.09
CA ALA A 14 -3.29 -2.93 -16.99
C ALA A 14 -2.62 -1.56 -16.74
N GLY A 15 -3.43 -0.51 -16.50
CA GLY A 15 -2.93 0.83 -16.17
C GLY A 15 -2.15 0.88 -14.86
N LEU A 16 -2.70 0.26 -13.79
CA LEU A 16 -2.01 0.16 -12.50
C LEU A 16 -0.69 -0.59 -12.62
N GLU A 17 -0.67 -1.69 -13.36
CA GLU A 17 0.54 -2.48 -13.55
C GLU A 17 1.61 -1.72 -14.35
N ALA A 18 1.19 -0.96 -15.38
CA ALA A 18 2.09 -0.09 -16.13
C ALA A 18 2.70 1.03 -15.25
N LEU A 19 1.88 1.67 -14.42
CA LEU A 19 2.34 2.70 -13.47
C LEU A 19 3.32 2.11 -12.44
N ALA A 20 3.01 0.93 -11.88
CA ALA A 20 3.89 0.25 -10.93
C ALA A 20 5.25 -0.08 -11.55
N ARG A 21 5.27 -0.57 -12.80
CA ARG A 21 6.53 -0.85 -13.52
C ARG A 21 7.36 0.41 -13.77
N ALA A 22 6.73 1.52 -14.12
CA ALA A 22 7.43 2.75 -14.48
C ALA A 22 7.92 3.56 -13.27
N LEU A 23 7.13 3.61 -12.20
CA LEU A 23 7.35 4.51 -11.06
C LEU A 23 7.76 3.80 -9.76
N GLY A 24 7.68 2.46 -9.75
CA GLY A 24 7.68 1.69 -8.52
C GLY A 24 6.40 1.89 -7.70
N PRO A 25 6.20 1.08 -6.65
CA PRO A 25 4.97 1.11 -5.85
C PRO A 25 4.74 2.46 -5.15
N VAL A 26 5.80 3.09 -4.63
CA VAL A 26 5.71 4.39 -3.95
C VAL A 26 5.36 5.51 -4.92
N GLY A 27 5.99 5.54 -6.09
CA GLY A 27 5.73 6.54 -7.11
C GLY A 27 4.32 6.42 -7.70
N MET A 28 3.86 5.19 -7.94
CA MET A 28 2.49 4.91 -8.38
C MET A 28 1.45 5.43 -7.37
N ILE A 29 1.59 5.12 -6.07
CA ILE A 29 0.65 5.58 -5.03
C ILE A 29 0.57 7.10 -5.01
N ARG A 30 1.72 7.78 -5.02
CA ARG A 30 1.77 9.26 -5.03
C ARG A 30 1.13 9.86 -6.28
N PHE A 31 1.32 9.23 -7.45
CA PHE A 31 0.67 9.65 -8.69
C PHE A 31 -0.86 9.52 -8.58
N LEU A 32 -1.37 8.39 -8.10
CA LEU A 32 -2.82 8.20 -7.92
C LEU A 32 -3.42 9.23 -6.95
N GLN A 33 -2.72 9.55 -5.87
CA GLN A 33 -3.11 10.59 -4.91
C GLN A 33 -3.22 12.01 -5.51
N GLN A 34 -2.69 12.27 -6.70
CA GLN A 34 -2.87 13.56 -7.40
C GLN A 34 -4.27 13.70 -8.01
N PHE A 35 -4.93 12.58 -8.33
CA PHE A 35 -6.22 12.53 -9.00
C PHE A 35 -7.34 12.06 -8.09
N GLU A 36 -6.99 11.35 -7.01
CA GLU A 36 -7.92 10.95 -5.97
C GLU A 36 -7.57 11.67 -4.67
N THR A 37 -8.51 12.49 -4.18
CA THR A 37 -8.54 12.91 -2.79
C THR A 37 -8.89 11.66 -1.98
N GLY A 38 -7.88 10.85 -1.67
CA GLY A 38 -8.05 9.65 -0.84
C GLY A 38 -8.85 9.98 0.42
N SER A 39 -9.69 9.06 0.86
CA SER A 39 -10.44 9.19 2.10
C SER A 39 -9.73 8.47 3.24
N GLY A 40 -10.01 8.89 4.47
CA GLY A 40 -9.43 8.32 5.69
C GLY A 40 -8.40 9.23 6.34
N ASP A 41 -8.22 9.07 7.65
CA ASP A 41 -7.21 9.75 8.42
C ASP A 41 -6.20 8.71 8.89
N TYR A 42 -5.21 8.44 8.04
CA TYR A 42 -4.16 7.49 8.36
C TYR A 42 -3.46 7.84 9.67
N THR A 43 -3.43 9.10 10.11
CA THR A 43 -2.79 9.47 11.39
C THR A 43 -3.64 9.01 12.58
N GLN A 44 -4.96 9.15 12.50
CA GLN A 44 -5.88 8.64 13.52
C GLN A 44 -5.98 7.11 13.49
N GLU A 45 -6.18 6.53 12.32
CA GLU A 45 -6.18 5.07 12.12
C GLU A 45 -4.86 4.48 12.60
N ARG A 46 -3.74 5.17 12.32
CA ARG A 46 -2.41 4.73 12.75
C ARG A 46 -2.25 4.75 14.27
N ARG A 47 -2.94 5.64 14.97
CA ARG A 47 -2.91 5.67 16.43
C ARG A 47 -3.80 4.56 17.02
N ALA A 48 -4.95 4.27 16.41
CA ALA A 48 -5.87 3.25 16.92
C ALA A 48 -5.28 1.83 16.92
N TRP A 49 -4.61 1.41 15.84
CA TRP A 49 -4.03 0.06 15.71
C TRP A 49 -2.64 -0.13 16.35
N LEU A 50 -1.81 0.92 16.44
CA LEU A 50 -0.39 0.84 16.85
C LEU A 50 -0.18 1.37 18.27
N GLY A 51 -1.06 2.27 18.73
CA GLY A 51 -0.93 2.96 20.01
C GLY A 51 0.39 3.70 20.14
N ASP A 52 0.95 3.67 21.36
CA ASP A 52 2.21 4.30 21.73
C ASP A 52 3.41 3.33 21.63
N LEU A 53 3.30 2.29 20.80
CA LEU A 53 4.32 1.25 20.69
C LEU A 53 5.68 1.86 20.32
N THR A 54 6.63 1.73 21.22
CA THR A 54 7.98 2.25 21.08
C THR A 54 8.85 1.33 20.21
N VAL A 55 9.91 1.90 19.65
CA VAL A 55 10.91 1.13 18.89
C VAL A 55 11.54 0.03 19.76
N ASP A 56 11.76 0.32 21.04
CA ASP A 56 12.35 -0.64 21.99
C ASP A 56 11.41 -1.84 22.25
N GLU A 57 10.11 -1.60 22.44
CA GLU A 57 9.12 -2.67 22.58
C GLU A 57 9.00 -3.53 21.32
N ILE A 58 9.10 -2.93 20.14
CA ILE A 58 9.14 -3.66 18.87
C ILE A 58 10.40 -4.54 18.82
N ALA A 59 11.55 -3.99 19.17
CA ALA A 59 12.82 -4.70 19.15
C ALA A 59 12.84 -5.89 20.13
N GLU A 60 12.28 -5.72 21.33
CA GLU A 60 12.10 -6.81 22.29
C GLU A 60 11.18 -7.90 21.75
N ARG A 61 10.05 -7.52 21.15
CA ARG A 61 9.10 -8.50 20.59
C ARG A 61 9.73 -9.32 19.46
N ILE A 62 10.60 -8.71 18.64
CA ILE A 62 11.38 -9.42 17.61
C ILE A 62 12.38 -10.39 18.25
N ARG A 63 13.11 -9.97 19.29
CA ARG A 63 14.06 -10.84 20.02
C ARG A 63 13.35 -12.05 20.62
N HIS A 64 12.24 -11.82 21.32
CA HIS A 64 11.44 -12.90 21.92
C HIS A 64 10.93 -13.90 20.88
N ARG A 65 10.44 -13.46 19.72
CA ARG A 65 10.00 -14.37 18.65
C ARG A 65 11.14 -15.21 18.06
N ARG A 66 12.36 -14.68 18.01
CA ARG A 66 13.55 -15.40 17.52
C ARG A 66 14.11 -16.38 18.54
N ALA A 67 13.89 -16.13 19.82
CA ALA A 67 14.34 -16.96 20.93
C ALA A 67 13.31 -18.03 21.35
N ALA A 68 12.06 -17.92 20.89
CA ALA A 68 11.06 -18.96 21.09
C ALA A 68 11.42 -20.19 20.22
N PRO A 69 11.39 -21.42 20.76
CA PRO A 69 11.72 -22.65 20.05
C PRO A 69 10.75 -22.95 18.91
#